data_AF-A0AAV2DIC7-F1
#
_entry.id   AF-A0AAV2DIC7-F1
#
_cell.length_a   1.000
_cell.length_b   1.000
_cell.length_c   1.000
_cell.angle_alpha   90.00
_cell.angle_beta   90.00
_cell.angle_gamma   90.00
#
_symmetry.space_group_name_H-M   'P 1'
#
loop_
_entity.id
_entity.type
_entity.pdbx_description
1 polymer ?
#
loop_
_entity_poly.entity_id
_entity_poly.type
_entity_poly.pdbx_seq_one_letter_code
_entity_poly.pdbx_strand_id
1 'polypeptide(L)'
;MTETDSQKFNWFAEWYPVMSVCDLDKRIPHAKTVMGLDFVAWWERITNAWKVIGDSWPHRLAPPSKGRINQSGGRLQCVYRGLCYPSRRLR
;
A
#
# COMPACT_ATOMS: atom_id res chain seq x y z
N MET A 1 20.55 -10.77 -39.88
CA MET A 1 19.95 -11.30 -38.64
C MET A 1 19.77 -10.12 -37.71
N THR A 2 18.53 -9.68 -37.51
CA THR A 2 18.22 -8.59 -36.57
C THR A 2 18.43 -9.11 -35.16
N GLU A 3 19.50 -8.68 -34.49
CA GLU A 3 19.64 -8.83 -33.05
C GLU A 3 18.38 -8.26 -32.42
N THR A 4 17.59 -9.14 -31.81
CA THR A 4 16.43 -8.73 -31.04
C THR A 4 17.00 -8.07 -29.80
N ASP A 5 16.92 -6.73 -29.76
CA ASP A 5 17.30 -5.94 -28.59
C ASP A 5 16.70 -6.59 -27.35
N SER A 6 17.55 -7.22 -26.55
CA SER A 6 17.18 -7.96 -25.35
C SER A 6 16.71 -6.93 -24.32
N GLN A 7 15.44 -6.53 -24.40
CA GLN A 7 14.77 -5.70 -23.41
C GLN A 7 15.04 -6.30 -22.03
N LYS A 8 15.82 -5.58 -21.20
CA LYS A 8 16.14 -6.04 -19.85
C LYS A 8 14.85 -6.18 -19.06
N PHE A 9 14.68 -7.33 -18.42
CA PHE A 9 13.52 -7.60 -17.58
C PHE A 9 13.43 -6.57 -16.44
N ASN A 10 12.30 -5.89 -16.32
CA ASN A 10 12.08 -4.89 -15.28
C ASN A 10 11.38 -5.52 -14.08
N TRP A 11 12.17 -5.98 -13.10
CA TRP A 11 11.68 -6.61 -11.88
C TRP A 11 10.66 -5.76 -11.09
N PHE A 12 10.67 -4.43 -11.23
CA PHE A 12 9.74 -3.55 -10.49
C PHE A 12 8.42 -3.28 -11.22
N ALA A 13 8.24 -3.78 -12.44
CA ALA A 13 7.03 -3.61 -13.24
C ALA A 13 6.14 -4.87 -13.30
N GLU A 14 6.38 -5.83 -12.42
CA GLU A 14 5.73 -7.14 -12.42
C GLU A 14 4.85 -7.36 -11.19
N TRP A 15 3.96 -8.35 -11.26
CA TRP A 15 3.06 -8.71 -10.17
C TRP A 15 3.72 -9.68 -9.19
N TYR A 16 3.72 -9.32 -7.90
CA TYR A 16 4.25 -10.16 -6.82
C TYR A 16 3.20 -10.37 -5.74
N PRO A 17 3.03 -11.62 -5.25
CA PRO A 17 2.25 -11.85 -4.04
C PRO A 17 2.99 -11.26 -2.83
N VAL A 18 2.30 -10.43 -2.05
CA VAL A 18 2.88 -9.78 -0.87
C VAL A 18 2.53 -10.54 0.42
N MET A 19 1.27 -10.95 0.57
CA MET A 19 0.73 -11.62 1.75
C MET A 19 -0.49 -12.47 1.40
N SER A 20 -0.74 -13.52 2.18
CA SER A 20 -2.01 -14.26 2.14
C SER A 20 -3.12 -13.47 2.82
N VAL A 21 -4.33 -13.51 2.26
CA VAL A 21 -5.50 -12.81 2.83
C VAL A 21 -5.95 -13.41 4.17
N CYS A 22 -5.70 -14.69 4.42
CA CYS A 22 -6.07 -15.33 5.69
C CYS A 22 -5.28 -14.80 6.89
N ASP A 23 -4.07 -14.29 6.67
CA ASP A 23 -3.19 -13.79 7.72
C ASP A 23 -3.40 -12.30 8.01
N LEU A 24 -4.27 -11.65 7.24
CA LEU A 24 -4.52 -10.22 7.32
C LEU A 24 -5.74 -9.90 8.19
N ASP A 25 -5.50 -9.20 9.30
CA ASP A 25 -6.58 -8.59 10.08
C ASP A 25 -7.03 -7.27 9.43
N LYS A 26 -8.29 -7.22 8.97
CA LYS A 26 -8.94 -6.04 8.35
C LYS A 26 -9.06 -4.83 9.28
N ARG A 27 -8.74 -4.95 10.57
CA ARG A 27 -8.86 -3.89 11.58
C ARG A 27 -7.61 -3.04 11.73
N ILE A 28 -6.46 -3.49 11.23
CA ILE A 28 -5.16 -2.83 11.42
C ILE A 28 -4.42 -2.67 10.09
N PRO A 29 -3.53 -1.66 9.97
CA PRO A 29 -2.59 -1.59 8.86
C PRO A 29 -1.47 -2.64 9.01
N HIS A 30 -1.00 -3.16 7.87
CA HIS A 30 0.07 -4.15 7.80
C HIS A 30 1.26 -3.59 7.03
N ALA A 31 2.36 -3.32 7.72
CA ALA A 31 3.63 -2.96 7.08
C ALA A 31 4.30 -4.21 6.49
N LYS A 32 4.82 -4.09 5.27
CA LYS A 32 5.64 -5.13 4.61
C LYS A 32 6.72 -4.53 3.74
N THR A 33 7.82 -5.26 3.64
CA THR A 33 8.93 -4.96 2.74
C THR A 33 9.00 -6.02 1.66
N VAL A 34 8.96 -5.62 0.39
CA VAL A 34 9.08 -6.51 -0.78
C VAL A 34 10.10 -5.93 -1.72
N MET A 35 11.11 -6.72 -2.09
CA MET A 35 12.22 -6.27 -2.96
C MET A 35 12.90 -4.97 -2.48
N GLY A 36 13.00 -4.77 -1.17
CA GLY A 36 13.58 -3.56 -0.56
C GLY A 36 12.70 -2.32 -0.59
N LEU A 37 11.43 -2.45 -0.98
CA LEU A 37 10.44 -1.38 -0.95
C LEU A 37 9.46 -1.60 0.20
N ASP A 38 9.25 -0.56 1.01
CA ASP A 38 8.33 -0.60 2.14
C ASP A 38 6.92 -0.13 1.73
N PHE A 39 5.92 -0.91 2.12
CA PHE A 39 4.52 -0.64 1.85
C PHE A 39 3.65 -0.88 3.09
N VAL A 40 2.49 -0.24 3.10
CA VAL A 40 1.42 -0.55 4.04
C VAL A 40 0.20 -1.04 3.28
N ALA A 41 -0.36 -2.17 3.72
CA ALA A 41 -1.63 -2.68 3.26
C ALA A 41 -2.71 -2.46 4.33
N TRP A 42 -3.92 -2.07 3.94
CA TRP A 42 -5.06 -1.95 4.86
C TRP A 42 -6.39 -2.22 4.15
N TRP A 43 -7.42 -2.54 4.94
CA TRP A 43 -8.76 -2.79 4.42
C TRP A 43 -9.59 -1.50 4.40
N GLU A 44 -10.02 -1.07 3.20
CA GLU A 44 -10.92 0.07 3.05
C GLU A 44 -12.37 -0.42 2.99
N ARG A 45 -13.19 -0.02 3.97
CA ARG A 45 -14.58 -0.48 4.11
C ARG A 45 -15.49 0.09 3.02
N ILE A 46 -15.25 1.33 2.58
CA ILE A 46 -16.06 1.99 1.56
C ILE A 46 -15.96 1.27 0.21
N THR A 47 -14.76 0.85 -0.18
CA THR A 47 -14.56 0.14 -1.45
C THR A 47 -14.57 -1.39 -1.30
N ASN A 48 -14.69 -1.88 -0.06
CA ASN A 48 -14.66 -3.29 0.29
C ASN A 48 -13.45 -4.03 -0.31
N ALA A 49 -12.28 -3.39 -0.26
CA ALA A 49 -11.07 -3.86 -0.92
C ALA A 49 -9.80 -3.56 -0.10
N TRP A 50 -8.77 -4.36 -0.32
CA TRP A 50 -7.42 -4.07 0.16
C TRP A 50 -6.83 -2.90 -0.63
N LYS A 51 -6.17 -1.98 0.08
CA LYS A 51 -5.39 -0.88 -0.48
C LYS A 51 -3.94 -1.03 -0.06
N VAL A 52 -3.04 -0.57 -0.93
CA VAL A 52 -1.59 -0.58 -0.69
C VAL A 52 -1.02 0.77 -1.09
N ILE A 53 -0.14 1.32 -0.26
CA ILE A 53 0.68 2.50 -0.60
C ILE A 53 2.11 2.28 -0.09
N GLY A 54 3.08 3.05 -0.62
CA GLY A 54 4.42 3.08 -0.04
C GLY A 54 4.39 3.59 1.41
N ASP A 55 5.22 3.03 2.29
CA ASP A 55 5.27 3.36 3.72
C ASP A 55 6.05 4.67 3.99
N SER A 56 5.77 5.70 3.19
CA SER A 56 6.35 7.03 3.33
C SER A 56 5.30 8.09 3.00
N TRP A 57 4.84 8.82 4.02
CA TRP A 57 3.95 9.96 3.80
C TRP A 57 4.72 11.10 3.10
N PRO A 58 4.09 11.83 2.14
CA PRO A 58 4.73 12.96 1.46
C PRO A 58 5.25 14.04 2.42
N HIS A 59 4.63 14.15 3.60
CA HIS A 59 4.97 15.16 4.61
C HIS A 59 5.92 14.65 5.70
N ARG A 60 6.58 13.48 5.52
CA ARG A 60 7.75 12.99 6.27
C ARG A 60 7.67 12.85 7.80
N LEU A 61 6.50 12.96 8.42
CA LEU A 61 6.40 12.96 9.89
C LEU A 61 6.14 11.59 10.53
N ALA A 62 5.55 10.61 9.82
CA ALA A 62 5.38 9.22 10.28
C ALA A 62 5.47 8.24 9.10
N PRO A 63 5.72 6.95 9.36
CA PRO A 63 5.32 5.88 8.47
C PRO A 63 3.78 5.68 8.50
N PRO A 64 3.09 5.60 7.35
CA PRO A 64 1.70 5.14 7.24
C PRO A 64 1.35 3.90 8.08
N SER A 65 2.26 2.95 8.22
CA SER A 65 2.13 1.73 9.03
C SER A 65 1.92 1.98 10.52
N LYS A 66 2.30 3.15 11.04
CA LYS A 66 2.01 3.59 12.42
C LYS A 66 0.64 4.25 12.56
N GLY A 67 -0.09 4.42 11.46
CA GLY A 67 -1.42 5.00 11.43
C GLY A 67 -2.50 4.08 12.02
N ARG A 68 -3.75 4.52 11.89
CA ARG A 68 -4.93 3.75 12.31
C ARG A 68 -5.97 3.72 11.20
N ILE A 69 -6.78 2.67 11.15
CA ILE A 69 -7.93 2.60 10.26
C ILE A 69 -9.10 3.34 10.94
N ASN A 70 -9.68 4.34 10.27
CA ASN A 70 -10.80 5.08 10.83
C ASN A 70 -12.08 4.22 10.92
N GLN A 71 -12.94 4.51 11.90
CA GLN A 71 -14.17 3.75 12.14
C GLN A 71 -15.25 4.04 11.09
N SER A 72 -15.28 5.26 10.53
CA SER A 72 -16.34 5.72 9.63
C SER A 72 -16.22 5.23 8.19
N GLY A 73 -15.03 4.81 7.72
CA GLY A 73 -14.83 4.46 6.31
C GLY A 73 -13.71 3.47 6.00
N GLY A 74 -12.95 3.01 7.00
CA GLY A 74 -11.81 2.15 6.77
C GLY A 74 -10.62 2.86 6.11
N ARG A 75 -10.54 4.20 6.19
CA ARG A 75 -9.42 4.95 5.60
C ARG A 75 -8.23 4.95 6.55
N LEU A 76 -7.03 4.87 5.98
CA LEU A 76 -5.79 4.99 6.74
C LEU A 76 -5.59 6.44 7.20
N GLN A 77 -5.52 6.63 8.50
CA GLN A 77 -5.36 7.92 9.16
C GLN A 77 -3.92 8.09 9.66
N CYS A 78 -3.31 9.24 9.35
CA CYS A 78 -1.99 9.61 9.84
C CYS A 78 -2.04 9.92 11.35
N VAL A 79 -1.08 9.34 12.10
CA VAL A 79 -0.97 9.48 13.56
C VAL A 79 -0.73 10.91 14.05
N TYR A 80 -0.11 11.78 13.23
CA TYR A 80 0.24 13.13 13.67
C TYR A 80 -0.83 14.19 13.35
N ARG A 81 -1.52 14.08 12.22
CA ARG A 81 -2.44 15.12 11.75
C ARG A 81 -3.90 14.69 11.70
N GLY A 82 -4.19 13.41 11.94
CA GLY A 82 -5.56 12.89 11.82
C GLY A 82 -6.12 12.92 10.39
N LEU A 83 -5.31 13.30 9.39
CA LEU A 83 -5.71 13.33 7.99
C LEU A 83 -5.78 11.91 7.44
N CYS A 84 -6.79 11.63 6.62
CA CYS A 84 -7.00 10.35 5.97
C CYS A 84 -6.35 10.33 4.58
N TYR A 85 -5.81 9.17 4.17
CA TYR A 85 -5.40 8.96 2.78
C TYR A 85 -6.61 9.16 1.85
N PRO A 86 -6.52 10.02 0.82
CA PRO A 86 -7.61 10.20 -0.13
C PRO A 86 -7.76 8.94 -0.97
N SER A 87 -8.97 8.41 -1.06
CA SER A 87 -9.30 7.35 -2.01
C SER A 87 -9.26 7.93 -3.43
N ARG A 88 -8.11 7.87 -4.12
CA ARG A 88 -8.05 8.11 -5.56
C ARG A 88 -8.84 6.98 -6.23
N ARG A 89 -10.02 7.29 -6.78
CA ARG A 89 -10.59 6.50 -7.88
C ARG A 89 -9.65 6.70 -9.06
N LEU A 90 -8.92 5.65 -9.45
CA LEU A 90 -8.42 5.59 -10.82
C LEU A 90 -9.68 5.55 -11.70
N ARG A 91 -9.86 6.57 -12.54
CA ARG A 91 -10.75 6.49 -13.71
C ARG A 91 -9.98 5.77 -14.80
#